data_AF-A0A1Y6ER02-F1
#
_entry.id   AF-A0A1Y6ER02-F1
#
_cell.length_a   1.000
_cell.length_b   1.000
_cell.length_c   1.000
_cell.angle_alpha   90.00
_cell.angle_beta   90.00
_cell.angle_gamma   90.00
#
_symmetry.space_group_name_H-M   'P 1'
#
loop_
_entity.id
_entity.type
_entity.pdbx_description
1 polymer ?
#
loop_
_entity_poly.entity_id
_entity_poly.type
_entity_poly.pdbx_seq_one_letter_code
_entity_poly.pdbx_strand_id
1 'polypeptide(L)'
;MGILFILLWITCGFIAAGIASGRNHNAGVWFVIGALFGVFGLIGAFLLPDKSKSAEKSATAPNTSDIENQTRTCPFCAEEIKAKAVVCRFCGKDVPPVETPKQEAPITLKESELSKLKSEVGEDAVQLSSKDAQAWHCVCGSTNSLEIKNCGECKRNRDFVLANYKLRSL
;
A
#
# COMPACT_ATOMS: atom_id res chain seq x y z
N MET A 1 4.30 -36.43 -37.71
CA MET A 1 3.29 -35.35 -37.52
C MET A 1 3.07 -34.96 -36.05
N GLY A 2 2.91 -35.89 -35.10
CA GLY A 2 2.63 -35.54 -33.69
C GLY A 2 3.75 -34.82 -32.93
N ILE A 3 5.02 -35.19 -33.14
CA ILE A 3 6.16 -34.59 -32.42
C ILE A 3 6.33 -33.10 -32.74
N LEU A 4 6.14 -32.70 -34.00
CA LEU A 4 6.19 -31.27 -34.39
C LEU A 4 5.12 -30.44 -33.65
N PHE A 5 3.94 -31.04 -33.44
CA PHE A 5 2.82 -30.39 -32.76
C PHE A 5 3.11 -30.21 -31.26
N ILE A 6 3.71 -31.22 -30.63
CA ILE A 6 4.12 -31.16 -29.22
C ILE A 6 5.23 -30.12 -29.02
N LEU A 7 6.23 -30.08 -29.91
CA LEU A 7 7.31 -29.08 -29.83
C LEU A 7 6.77 -27.65 -29.99
N LEU A 8 5.82 -27.42 -30.90
CA LEU A 8 5.15 -26.13 -31.08
C LEU A 8 4.39 -25.68 -29.83
N TRP A 9 3.73 -26.61 -29.13
CA TRP A 9 2.99 -26.32 -27.89
C TRP A 9 3.94 -26.02 -26.73
N ILE A 10 5.04 -26.76 -26.62
CA ILE A 10 6.07 -26.54 -25.59
C ILE A 10 6.76 -25.18 -25.79
N THR A 11 7.15 -24.82 -27.01
CA THR A 11 7.77 -23.50 -27.28
C THR A 11 6.81 -22.37 -26.96
N CYS A 12 5.52 -22.52 -27.26
CA CYS A 12 4.49 -21.56 -26.88
C CYS A 12 4.39 -21.36 -25.36
N GLY A 13 4.46 -22.46 -24.59
CA GLY A 13 4.52 -22.43 -23.12
C GLY A 13 5.72 -21.66 -22.58
N PHE A 14 6.92 -21.91 -23.10
CA PHE A 14 8.14 -21.20 -22.67
C PHE A 14 8.09 -19.69 -22.99
N ILE A 15 7.55 -19.30 -24.14
CA ILE A 15 7.39 -17.89 -24.52
C ILE A 15 6.40 -17.20 -23.57
N ALA A 16 5.25 -17.83 -23.29
CA ALA A 16 4.27 -17.30 -22.34
C ALA A 16 4.86 -17.14 -20.92
N ALA A 17 5.66 -18.11 -20.47
CA ALA A 17 6.36 -18.04 -19.18
C ALA A 17 7.39 -16.90 -19.12
N GLY A 18 8.15 -16.69 -20.19
CA GLY A 18 9.11 -15.58 -20.30
C GLY A 18 8.44 -14.21 -20.21
N ILE A 19 7.32 -14.02 -20.91
CA ILE A 19 6.51 -12.79 -20.85
C ILE A 19 5.97 -12.58 -19.42
N ALA A 20 5.44 -13.63 -18.80
CA ALA A 20 4.91 -13.55 -17.44
C ALA A 20 5.98 -13.23 -16.39
N SER A 21 7.17 -13.81 -16.52
CA SER A 21 8.30 -13.57 -15.61
C SER A 21 8.78 -12.13 -15.63
N GLY A 22 8.74 -11.47 -16.80
CA GLY A 22 9.04 -10.04 -16.92
C GLY A 22 7.99 -9.12 -16.30
N ARG A 23 6.76 -9.63 -16.08
CA ARG A 23 5.58 -8.86 -15.63
C ARG A 23 5.16 -9.15 -14.17
N ASN A 24 6.05 -9.78 -13.39
CA ASN A 24 5.79 -10.21 -12.00
C ASN A 24 4.54 -11.11 -11.86
N HIS A 25 4.24 -11.92 -12.89
CA HIS A 25 3.24 -12.98 -12.84
C HIS A 25 3.95 -14.33 -12.62
N ASN A 26 3.21 -15.34 -12.12
CA ASN A 26 3.80 -16.65 -11.86
C ASN A 26 4.14 -17.35 -13.20
N ALA A 27 5.44 -17.45 -13.49
CA ALA A 27 5.95 -18.04 -14.73
C ALA A 27 5.51 -19.50 -14.93
N GLY A 28 5.42 -20.28 -13.84
CA GLY A 28 4.98 -21.68 -13.90
C GLY A 28 3.50 -21.82 -14.29
N VAL A 29 2.63 -20.96 -13.75
CA VAL A 29 1.21 -20.94 -14.13
C VAL A 29 1.06 -20.58 -15.61
N TRP A 30 1.80 -19.59 -16.10
CA TRP A 30 1.75 -19.18 -17.50
C TRP A 30 2.37 -20.18 -18.47
N PHE A 31 3.40 -20.92 -18.04
CA PHE A 31 3.92 -22.05 -18.79
C PHE A 31 2.85 -23.12 -19.02
N VAL A 32 2.14 -23.53 -17.97
CA VAL A 32 1.09 -24.55 -18.06
C VAL A 32 -0.08 -24.07 -18.94
N ILE A 33 -0.48 -22.81 -18.80
CA ILE A 33 -1.54 -22.22 -19.64
C ILE A 33 -1.11 -22.21 -21.12
N GLY A 34 0.12 -21.78 -21.44
CA GLY A 34 0.62 -21.80 -22.81
C GLY A 34 0.83 -23.22 -23.37
N ALA A 35 1.24 -24.17 -22.53
CA ALA A 35 1.43 -25.57 -22.92
C ALA A 35 0.11 -26.35 -23.09
N LEU A 36 -1.00 -25.89 -22.50
CA LEU A 36 -2.33 -26.53 -22.61
C LEU A 36 -3.26 -25.84 -23.63
N PHE A 37 -3.12 -24.53 -23.81
CA PHE A 37 -3.99 -23.74 -24.70
C PHE A 37 -3.24 -23.16 -25.91
N GLY A 38 -1.95 -23.48 -26.06
CA GLY A 38 -1.11 -23.08 -27.18
C GLY A 38 -1.12 -21.57 -27.41
N VAL A 39 -1.37 -21.18 -28.66
CA VAL A 39 -1.40 -19.77 -29.09
C VAL A 39 -2.41 -18.91 -28.32
N PHE A 40 -3.51 -19.48 -27.82
CA PHE A 40 -4.49 -18.74 -27.03
C PHE A 40 -3.94 -18.34 -25.66
N GLY A 41 -3.11 -19.21 -25.05
CA GLY A 41 -2.39 -18.89 -23.81
C GLY A 41 -1.36 -17.77 -24.02
N LEU A 42 -0.69 -17.78 -25.17
CA LEU A 42 0.26 -16.72 -25.54
C LEU A 42 -0.41 -15.36 -25.77
N ILE A 43 -1.57 -15.32 -26.43
CA ILE A 43 -2.36 -14.10 -26.63
C ILE A 43 -2.78 -13.52 -25.27
N GLY A 44 -3.24 -14.37 -24.34
CA GLY A 44 -3.57 -13.96 -22.97
C GLY A 44 -2.39 -13.33 -22.21
N ALA A 45 -1.18 -13.87 -22.39
CA ALA A 45 0.04 -13.34 -21.76
C ALA A 45 0.39 -11.92 -22.25
N PHE A 46 0.08 -11.60 -23.51
CA PHE A 46 0.29 -10.27 -24.09
C PHE A 46 -0.75 -9.25 -23.62
N LEU A 47 -2.03 -9.65 -23.59
CA LEU A 47 -3.15 -8.76 -23.27
C LEU A 47 -3.25 -8.40 -21.78
N LEU A 48 -2.66 -9.20 -20.89
CA LEU A 48 -2.75 -8.92 -19.46
C LEU A 48 -1.82 -7.78 -19.03
N PRO A 49 -2.35 -6.80 -18.27
CA PRO A 49 -1.56 -5.70 -17.75
C PRO A 49 -0.55 -6.19 -16.70
N ASP A 50 0.54 -5.45 -16.59
CA ASP A 50 1.59 -5.71 -15.61
C ASP A 50 1.01 -5.59 -14.20
N LYS A 51 1.27 -6.60 -13.35
CA LYS A 51 0.88 -6.55 -11.93
C LYS A 51 1.53 -5.39 -11.20
N SER A 52 2.65 -4.83 -11.69
CA SER A 52 3.29 -3.64 -11.11
C SER A 52 2.47 -2.35 -11.25
N LYS A 53 1.61 -2.23 -12.28
CA LYS A 53 0.69 -1.08 -12.39
C LYS A 53 -0.64 -1.28 -11.65
N SER A 54 -0.88 -2.48 -11.12
CA SER A 54 -2.08 -2.83 -10.35
C SER A 54 -1.79 -3.21 -8.90
N ALA A 55 -0.51 -3.31 -8.50
CA ALA A 55 -0.06 -3.48 -7.13
C ALA A 55 0.11 -2.16 -6.36
N GLU A 56 -0.40 -1.05 -6.91
CA GLU A 56 -0.66 0.20 -6.16
C GLU A 56 -2.18 0.48 -6.02
N LYS A 57 -3.03 -0.50 -6.38
CA LYS A 57 -4.46 -0.49 -6.05
C LYS A 57 -4.90 -1.78 -5.37
N SER A 58 -4.00 -2.34 -4.57
CA SER A 58 -4.30 -3.29 -3.50
C SER A 58 -3.31 -3.08 -2.34
N ALA A 59 -2.90 -1.83 -2.12
CA ALA A 59 -2.71 -1.35 -0.77
C ALA A 59 -4.09 -0.87 -0.33
N THR A 60 -4.63 -1.57 0.66
CA THR A 60 -5.61 -1.07 1.63
C THR A 60 -5.60 0.45 1.68
N ALA A 61 -6.53 1.09 0.96
CA ALA A 61 -7.16 2.27 1.54
C ALA A 61 -7.55 1.84 2.96
N PRO A 62 -7.21 2.59 4.02
CA PRO A 62 -7.69 2.26 5.35
C PRO A 62 -9.20 2.14 5.21
N ASN A 63 -9.69 0.90 5.28
CA ASN A 63 -11.09 0.61 5.34
C ASN A 63 -11.58 1.37 6.57
N THR A 64 -12.21 2.52 6.37
CA THR A 64 -13.00 3.18 7.41
C THR A 64 -14.10 2.23 7.93
N SER A 65 -14.34 1.11 7.23
CA SER A 65 -15.18 -0.02 7.63
C SER A 65 -14.54 -0.98 8.64
N ASP A 66 -13.22 -1.03 8.83
CA ASP A 66 -12.60 -1.91 9.84
C ASP A 66 -12.71 -1.32 11.26
N ILE A 67 -12.79 0.02 11.38
CA ILE A 67 -13.04 0.69 12.68
C ILE A 67 -14.53 0.62 13.07
N GLU A 68 -15.46 0.58 12.13
CA GLU A 68 -16.88 0.39 12.45
C GLU A 68 -17.21 -1.01 12.98
N ASN A 69 -16.42 -2.01 12.59
CA ASN A 69 -16.67 -3.41 12.93
C ASN A 69 -15.91 -3.91 14.17
N GLN A 70 -15.14 -3.06 14.84
CA GLN A 70 -14.55 -3.44 16.11
C GLN A 70 -15.63 -3.68 17.16
N THR A 71 -15.57 -4.83 17.83
CA THR A 71 -16.45 -5.20 18.92
C THR A 71 -15.67 -5.34 20.23
N ARG A 72 -16.40 -5.28 21.35
CA ARG A 72 -15.87 -5.42 22.70
C ARG A 72 -16.89 -6.09 23.60
N THR A 73 -16.43 -6.68 24.69
CA THR A 73 -17.31 -7.28 25.69
C THR A 73 -17.91 -6.22 26.61
N CYS A 74 -19.22 -6.31 26.87
CA CYS A 74 -19.90 -5.48 27.86
C CYS A 74 -19.46 -5.85 29.30
N PRO A 75 -19.02 -4.89 30.14
CA PRO A 75 -18.52 -5.18 31.49
C PRO A 75 -19.63 -5.58 32.49
N PHE A 76 -20.91 -5.41 32.13
CA PHE A 76 -22.04 -5.68 33.03
C PHE A 76 -22.73 -7.02 32.77
N CYS A 77 -22.80 -7.45 31.50
CA CYS A 77 -23.53 -8.65 31.10
C CYS A 77 -22.74 -9.61 30.22
N ALA A 78 -21.46 -9.31 29.97
CA ALA A 78 -20.52 -10.12 29.19
C ALA A 78 -20.89 -10.37 27.71
N GLU A 79 -21.89 -9.68 27.18
CA GLU A 79 -22.29 -9.82 25.77
C GLU A 79 -21.43 -8.95 24.83
N GLU A 80 -21.30 -9.37 23.57
CA GLU A 80 -20.52 -8.65 22.57
C GLU A 80 -21.26 -7.42 22.02
N ILE A 81 -20.66 -6.24 22.17
CA ILE A 81 -21.20 -4.96 21.72
C ILE A 81 -20.21 -4.24 20.79
N LYS A 82 -20.69 -3.28 19.99
CA LYS A 82 -19.79 -2.46 19.16
C LYS A 82 -18.82 -1.70 20.06
N ALA A 83 -17.57 -1.52 19.62
CA ALA A 83 -16.56 -0.76 20.36
C ALA A 83 -17.04 0.69 20.63
N LYS A 84 -17.78 1.28 19.68
CA LYS A 84 -18.41 2.60 19.77
C LYS A 84 -19.73 2.64 20.54
N ALA A 85 -20.24 1.51 21.05
CA ALA A 85 -21.50 1.49 21.79
C ALA A 85 -21.35 2.26 23.11
N VAL A 86 -22.26 3.22 23.32
CA VAL A 86 -22.41 3.99 24.58
C VAL A 86 -23.45 3.36 25.52
N VAL A 87 -24.40 2.61 24.96
CA VAL A 87 -25.40 1.83 25.70
C VAL A 87 -25.36 0.38 25.21
N CYS A 88 -25.36 -0.57 26.14
CA CYS A 88 -25.43 -1.98 25.80
C CYS A 88 -26.86 -2.35 25.33
N ARG A 89 -26.99 -2.87 24.11
CA ARG A 89 -28.31 -3.29 23.56
C ARG A 89 -28.95 -4.48 24.31
N PHE A 90 -28.19 -5.18 25.14
CA PHE A 90 -28.62 -6.41 25.80
C PHE A 90 -29.05 -6.16 27.25
N CYS A 91 -28.27 -5.40 28.03
CA CYS A 91 -28.60 -5.12 29.44
C CYS A 91 -29.07 -3.68 29.69
N GLY A 92 -29.03 -2.80 28.69
CA GLY A 92 -29.51 -1.42 28.78
C GLY A 92 -28.67 -0.46 29.63
N LYS A 93 -27.54 -0.91 30.20
CA LYS A 93 -26.64 -0.05 30.98
C LYS A 93 -25.73 0.76 30.06
N ASP A 94 -25.41 1.98 30.50
CA ASP A 94 -24.36 2.81 29.91
C ASP A 94 -23.00 2.11 30.07
N VAL A 95 -22.26 2.03 28.98
CA VAL A 95 -20.93 1.42 28.94
C VAL A 95 -19.90 2.50 28.66
N PRO A 96 -18.74 2.50 29.35
CA PRO A 96 -17.72 3.52 29.15
C PRO A 96 -17.29 3.50 27.68
N PRO A 97 -17.32 4.63 26.95
CA PRO A 97 -16.85 4.68 25.57
C PRO A 97 -15.40 4.20 25.53
N VAL A 98 -15.08 3.27 24.62
CA VAL A 98 -13.67 3.07 24.31
C VAL A 98 -13.27 4.30 23.52
N GLU A 99 -12.46 5.16 24.13
CA GLU A 99 -11.79 6.23 23.44
C GLU A 99 -11.04 5.57 22.28
N THR A 100 -11.62 5.63 21.08
CA THR A 100 -10.81 5.53 19.87
C THR A 100 -9.77 6.60 20.07
N PRO A 101 -8.45 6.32 19.96
CA PRO A 101 -7.44 7.36 20.05
C PRO A 101 -7.97 8.52 19.24
N LYS A 102 -8.29 9.62 19.93
CA LYS A 102 -8.79 10.82 19.30
C LYS A 102 -7.72 11.08 18.26
N GLN A 103 -8.03 10.83 17.00
CA GLN A 103 -7.24 11.36 15.92
C GLN A 103 -7.36 12.87 16.14
N GLU A 104 -6.44 13.44 16.91
CA GLU A 104 -5.76 14.63 16.46
C GLU A 104 -5.57 14.41 14.98
N ALA A 105 -6.25 15.26 14.21
CA ALA A 105 -6.37 15.16 12.78
C ALA A 105 -5.03 14.70 12.18
N PRO A 106 -5.03 13.96 11.05
CA PRO A 106 -3.81 13.79 10.28
C PRO A 106 -3.09 15.12 10.30
N ILE A 107 -1.81 15.14 10.67
CA ILE A 107 -1.02 16.38 10.78
C ILE A 107 -0.86 16.90 9.36
N THR A 108 -1.95 17.40 8.79
CA THR A 108 -2.01 18.17 7.58
C THR A 108 -1.38 19.46 8.02
N LEU A 109 -0.17 19.71 7.51
CA LEU A 109 0.51 20.98 7.70
C LEU A 109 -0.49 22.10 7.48
N LYS A 110 -0.50 23.09 8.37
CA LYS A 110 -1.30 24.28 8.09
C LYS A 110 -0.81 24.84 6.75
N GLU A 111 -1.72 25.34 5.92
CA GLU A 111 -1.39 25.89 4.60
C GLU A 111 -0.21 26.89 4.64
N SER A 112 -0.12 27.66 5.72
CA SER A 112 0.98 28.60 5.99
C SER A 112 2.34 27.91 6.19
N GLU A 113 2.36 26.74 6.83
CA GLU A 113 3.58 25.95 7.07
C GLU A 113 4.05 25.26 5.79
N LEU A 114 3.11 24.78 4.97
CA LEU A 114 3.42 24.22 3.66
C LEU A 114 3.97 25.30 2.72
N SER A 115 3.36 26.49 2.70
CA SER A 115 3.85 27.64 1.92
C SER A 115 5.27 28.03 2.32
N LYS A 116 5.56 28.06 3.62
CA LYS A 116 6.91 28.32 4.13
C LYS A 116 7.89 27.22 3.72
N LEU A 117 7.50 25.96 3.87
CA LEU A 117 8.32 24.82 3.46
C LEU A 117 8.67 24.89 1.96
N LYS A 118 7.69 25.19 1.11
CA LYS A 118 7.91 25.39 -0.33
C LYS A 118 8.88 26.53 -0.62
N SER A 119 8.79 27.65 0.11
CA SER A 119 9.72 28.78 -0.05
C SER A 119 11.16 28.45 0.32
N GLU A 120 11.38 27.56 1.30
CA GLU A 120 12.71 27.18 1.78
C GLU A 120 13.30 26.00 0.99
N VAL A 121 12.45 25.09 0.52
CA VAL A 121 12.87 23.79 -0.03
C VAL A 121 12.70 23.70 -1.54
N GLY A 122 11.69 24.37 -2.09
CA GLY A 122 11.24 24.27 -3.47
C GLY A 122 9.76 23.90 -3.59
N GLU A 123 9.16 24.18 -4.76
CA GLU A 123 7.75 23.94 -5.05
C GLU A 123 7.33 22.46 -4.96
N ASP A 124 8.28 21.54 -5.10
CA ASP A 124 8.03 20.11 -5.02
C ASP A 124 7.82 19.62 -3.57
N ALA A 125 8.01 20.48 -2.57
CA ALA A 125 7.68 20.15 -1.19
C ALA A 125 6.16 20.09 -0.96
N VAL A 126 5.68 18.94 -0.49
CA VAL A 126 4.25 18.66 -0.24
C VAL A 126 3.96 18.24 1.20
N GLN A 127 4.98 17.84 1.96
CA GLN A 127 4.86 17.43 3.37
C GLN A 127 6.18 17.64 4.15
N LEU A 128 6.12 17.55 5.47
CA LEU A 128 7.34 17.46 6.30
C LEU A 128 7.96 16.07 6.18
N SER A 129 9.24 16.00 6.49
CA SER A 129 9.94 14.73 6.58
C SER A 129 9.60 13.97 7.87
N SER A 130 9.49 12.66 7.74
CA SER A 130 9.28 11.75 8.87
C SER A 130 10.07 10.46 8.67
N LYS A 131 10.28 9.72 9.75
CA LYS A 131 11.04 8.48 9.76
C LYS A 131 10.40 7.47 10.69
N ASP A 132 10.34 6.23 10.21
CA ASP A 132 9.75 5.08 10.88
C ASP A 132 10.82 4.01 11.09
N ALA A 133 10.43 2.81 11.52
CA ALA A 133 11.35 1.69 11.71
C ALA A 133 11.99 1.18 10.40
N GLN A 134 11.32 1.35 9.25
CA GLN A 134 11.74 0.74 7.97
C GLN A 134 11.84 1.73 6.79
N ALA A 135 11.24 2.90 6.90
CA ALA A 135 11.22 3.90 5.83
C ALA A 135 11.48 5.32 6.33
N TRP A 136 11.80 6.21 5.40
CA TRP A 136 11.78 7.65 5.60
C TRP A 136 10.97 8.32 4.50
N HIS A 137 10.24 9.37 4.89
CA HIS A 137 9.43 10.17 4.00
C HIS A 137 10.16 11.45 3.64
N CYS A 138 10.30 11.70 2.35
CA CYS A 138 10.88 12.92 1.84
C CYS A 138 9.84 14.03 1.82
N VAL A 139 10.32 15.27 1.90
CA VAL A 139 9.50 16.48 1.75
C VAL A 139 8.76 16.54 0.42
N CYS A 140 9.27 15.86 -0.61
CA CYS A 140 8.62 15.79 -1.93
C CYS A 140 7.46 14.79 -2.03
N GLY A 141 7.08 14.13 -0.92
CA GLY A 141 6.00 13.13 -0.92
C GLY A 141 6.48 11.69 -1.03
N SER A 142 7.68 11.44 -1.54
CA SER A 142 8.17 10.08 -1.77
C SER A 142 8.55 9.36 -0.47
N THR A 143 8.30 8.06 -0.45
CA THR A 143 8.73 7.17 0.63
C THR A 143 9.91 6.34 0.15
N ASN A 144 10.95 6.26 0.96
CA ASN A 144 12.19 5.57 0.61
C ASN A 144 12.58 4.63 1.75
N SER A 145 13.17 3.48 1.44
CA SER A 145 13.72 2.57 2.47
C SER A 145 14.80 3.28 3.28
N LEU A 146 14.93 2.93 4.56
CA LEU A 146 15.94 3.54 5.43
C LEU A 146 17.36 3.41 4.90
N GLU A 147 17.69 2.38 4.14
CA GLU A 147 19.04 2.18 3.59
C GLU A 147 19.39 3.18 2.49
N ILE A 148 18.37 3.74 1.81
CA ILE A 148 18.55 4.65 0.69
C ILE A 148 18.87 6.05 1.23
N LYS A 149 20.08 6.55 0.92
CA LYS A 149 20.56 7.87 1.38
C LYS A 149 19.97 9.05 0.61
N ASN A 150 19.54 8.86 -0.64
CA ASN A 150 19.01 9.94 -1.48
C ASN A 150 17.63 9.56 -2.01
N CYS A 151 16.69 10.49 -1.96
CA CYS A 151 15.34 10.31 -2.47
C CYS A 151 15.35 9.83 -3.94
N GLY A 152 14.58 8.79 -4.26
CA GLY A 152 14.44 8.29 -5.63
C GLY A 152 13.88 9.32 -6.61
N GLU A 153 12.98 10.18 -6.14
CA GLU A 153 12.28 11.19 -6.94
C GLU A 153 13.09 12.50 -7.05
N CYS A 154 13.21 13.27 -5.97
CA CYS A 154 13.84 14.60 -5.99
C CYS A 154 15.36 14.59 -5.72
N LYS A 155 15.98 13.43 -5.51
CA LYS A 155 17.42 13.25 -5.22
C LYS A 155 17.96 13.91 -3.94
N ARG A 156 17.12 14.57 -3.13
CA ARG A 156 17.53 15.13 -1.83
C ARG A 156 18.09 14.07 -0.89
N ASN A 157 19.05 14.46 -0.07
CA ASN A 157 19.68 13.59 0.91
C ASN A 157 18.80 13.37 2.14
N ARG A 158 18.64 12.11 2.55
CA ARG A 158 17.86 11.65 3.70
C ARG A 158 18.26 12.36 4.99
N ASP A 159 19.55 12.34 5.33
CA ASP A 159 20.02 12.83 6.62
C ASP A 159 19.83 14.34 6.72
N PHE A 160 20.07 15.05 5.62
CA PHE A 160 19.77 16.47 5.51
C PHE A 160 18.28 16.77 5.68
N VAL A 161 17.41 16.03 4.97
CA VAL A 161 15.96 16.25 4.98
C VAL A 161 15.35 15.95 6.36
N LEU A 162 15.77 14.85 7.01
CA LEU A 162 15.30 14.48 8.34
C LEU A 162 15.82 15.40 9.45
N ALA A 163 16.98 16.02 9.27
CA ALA A 163 17.53 16.97 10.23
C ALA A 163 16.80 18.32 10.18
N ASN A 164 16.43 18.79 8.99
CA ASN A 164 15.99 20.17 8.78
C ASN A 164 14.46 20.34 8.66
N TYR A 165 13.73 19.31 8.19
CA TYR A 165 12.33 19.47 7.78
C TYR A 165 11.35 18.52 8.49
N LYS A 166 11.63 18.15 9.74
CA LYS A 166 10.74 17.31 10.57
C LYS A 166 9.78 18.13 11.43
N LEU A 167 8.68 17.52 11.86
CA LEU A 167 7.86 18.08 12.95
C LEU A 167 8.73 18.23 14.20
N ARG A 168 8.89 19.46 14.69
CA ARG A 168 9.37 19.67 16.05
C ARG A 168 8.21 19.32 16.98
N SER A 169 8.39 18.33 17.84
CA SER A 169 7.49 18.11 18.96
C SER A 169 7.40 19.41 19.75
N LEU A 170 6.20 19.99 19.83
CA LEU A 170 5.90 21.12 20.69
C LEU A 170 6.11 20.76 22.16
#